data_AF-A0A5Y1YC24-F1
#
_entry.id   AF-A0A5Y1YC24-F1
#
_cell.length_a   1.000
_cell.length_b   1.000
_cell.length_c   1.000
_cell.angle_alpha   90.00
_cell.angle_beta   90.00
_cell.angle_gamma   90.00
#
_symmetry.space_group_name_H-M   'P 1'
#
loop_
_entity.id
_entity.type
_entity.pdbx_description
1 polymer ?
#
loop_
_entity_poly.entity_id
_entity_poly.type
_entity_poly.pdbx_seq_one_letter_code
_entity_poly.pdbx_strand_id
1 'polypeptide(L)' 'MAGKLQGKPQPGCVPVNQRFFNIRVFTPWYNPPATARTRQTFLNTCQGAAINHATLMLIIQRYGYSFQE' A
#
# COMPACT_ATOMS: atom_id res chain seq x y z
N MET A 1 -18.37 13.29 12.43
CA MET A 1 -18.63 12.61 11.15
C MET A 1 -17.44 12.82 10.23
N ALA A 2 -16.55 11.83 10.08
CA ALA A 2 -15.41 11.95 9.16
C ALA A 2 -15.91 11.68 7.74
N GLY A 3 -16.08 12.76 6.98
CA GLY A 3 -16.47 12.70 5.57
C GLY A 3 -15.50 11.82 4.79
N LYS A 4 -15.98 10.63 4.41
CA LYS A 4 -15.36 9.84 3.35
C LYS A 4 -15.42 10.67 2.09
N LEU A 5 -14.31 11.34 1.74
CA LEU A 5 -14.04 11.73 0.36
C LEU A 5 -13.82 10.46 -0.48
N GLN A 6 -14.84 9.61 -0.56
CA GLN A 6 -14.94 8.58 -1.57
C GLN A 6 -15.46 9.28 -2.83
N GLY A 7 -14.57 10.00 -3.51
CA GLY A 7 -14.77 10.28 -4.92
C GLY A 7 -15.03 8.93 -5.61
N LYS A 8 -16.08 8.85 -6.42
CA LYS A 8 -16.46 7.62 -7.13
C LYS A 8 -15.20 7.05 -7.80
N PRO A 9 -14.78 5.80 -7.51
CA PRO A 9 -13.63 5.22 -8.19
C PRO A 9 -13.95 5.18 -9.68
N GLN A 10 -13.22 5.98 -10.46
CA GLN A 10 -13.33 5.96 -11.91
C GLN A 10 -12.95 4.56 -12.41
N PRO A 11 -13.53 4.07 -13.53
CA PRO A 11 -13.05 2.85 -14.16
C PRO A 11 -11.52 2.94 -14.39
N GLY A 12 -10.75 2.07 -13.73
CA GLY A 12 -9.28 2.09 -13.77
C GLY A 12 -8.57 2.73 -12.57
N CYS A 13 -9.27 3.45 -11.70
CA CYS A 13 -8.72 4.04 -10.47
C CYS A 13 -9.04 3.16 -9.25
N VAL A 14 -8.30 2.08 -9.05
CA VAL A 14 -8.36 1.31 -7.79
C VAL A 14 -7.82 2.20 -6.66
N PRO A 15 -8.51 2.32 -5.50
CA PRO A 15 -7.99 3.10 -4.40
C PRO A 15 -6.64 2.54 -3.94
N VAL A 16 -5.67 3.43 -3.68
CA VAL A 16 -4.29 3.08 -3.30
C VAL A 16 -4.27 2.08 -2.13
N ASN A 17 -5.15 2.26 -1.15
CA ASN A 17 -5.27 1.34 0.00
C ASN A 17 -5.62 -0.09 -0.44
N GLN A 18 -6.66 -0.26 -1.28
CA GLN A 18 -7.07 -1.59 -1.73
C GLN A 18 -5.96 -2.28 -2.52
N ARG A 19 -5.27 -1.54 -3.40
CA ARG A 19 -4.15 -2.12 -4.16
C ARG A 19 -2.95 -2.45 -3.27
N PHE A 20 -2.65 -1.61 -2.28
CA PHE A 20 -1.60 -1.82 -1.30
C PHE A 20 -1.80 -3.11 -0.50
N PHE A 21 -2.99 -3.32 0.07
CA PHE A 21 -3.28 -4.49 0.91
C PHE A 21 -3.51 -5.78 0.10
N ASN A 22 -3.84 -5.67 -1.20
CA ASN A 22 -3.91 -6.79 -2.12
C ASN A 22 -2.53 -7.31 -2.56
N ILE A 23 -1.45 -6.52 -2.43
CA ILE A 23 -0.09 -7.01 -2.67
C ILE A 23 0.24 -8.02 -1.58
N ARG A 24 0.45 -9.27 -1.98
CA ARG A 24 0.83 -10.41 -1.13
C ARG A 24 1.75 -11.32 -1.91
N VAL A 25 2.95 -11.56 -1.40
CA VAL A 25 3.94 -12.45 -2.02
C VAL A 25 3.99 -13.75 -1.24
N PHE A 26 3.97 -14.89 -1.96
CA PHE A 26 4.06 -16.23 -1.39
C PHE A 26 5.25 -16.97 -1.98
N THR A 27 6.08 -17.59 -1.14
CA THR A 27 7.26 -18.37 -1.56
C THR A 27 7.76 -19.28 -0.43
N PRO A 28 7.34 -20.56 -0.33
CA PRO A 28 6.08 -21.12 -0.84
C PRO A 28 4.86 -20.67 0.00
N TRP A 29 5.11 -20.16 1.21
CA TRP A 29 4.12 -19.57 2.13
C TRP A 29 4.20 -18.05 2.09
N TYR A 30 3.31 -17.37 2.80
CA TYR A 30 3.33 -15.90 2.86
C TYR A 30 4.73 -15.39 3.24
N ASN A 31 5.24 -14.44 2.46
CA ASN A 31 6.57 -13.87 2.58
C ASN A 31 6.45 -12.39 2.98
N PRO A 32 6.50 -12.07 4.29
CA PRO A 32 6.36 -10.70 4.78
C PRO A 32 7.43 -9.76 4.21
N PRO A 33 8.73 -10.12 4.18
CA PRO A 33 9.77 -9.24 3.60
C PRO A 33 9.54 -8.91 2.13
N ALA A 34 9.20 -9.91 1.31
CA ALA A 34 8.96 -9.69 -0.12
C ALA A 34 7.67 -8.87 -0.35
N THR A 35 6.66 -9.09 0.47
CA THR A 35 5.43 -8.29 0.46
C THR A 35 5.70 -6.83 0.81
N ALA A 36 6.47 -6.57 1.88
CA ALA A 36 6.83 -5.22 2.30
C ALA A 36 7.62 -4.47 1.21
N ARG A 37 8.60 -5.12 0.58
CA ARG A 37 9.36 -4.53 -0.55
C ARG A 37 8.46 -4.20 -1.75
N THR A 38 7.52 -5.08 -2.08
CA THR A 38 6.61 -4.87 -3.21
C THR A 38 5.62 -3.73 -2.91
N ARG A 39 5.11 -3.67 -1.68
CA ARG A 39 4.27 -2.57 -1.17
C ARG A 39 5.01 -1.23 -1.18
N GLN A 40 6.27 -1.22 -0.76
CA GLN A 40 7.10 -0.01 -0.79
C GLN A 40 7.32 0.47 -2.22
N THR A 41 7.62 -0.45 -3.14
CA THR A 41 7.76 -0.15 -4.57
C THR A 41 6.48 0.46 -5.14
N PHE A 42 5.32 -0.12 -4.81
CA PHE A 42 4.02 0.43 -5.20
C PHE A 42 3.80 1.86 -4.68
N LEU A 43 4.03 2.11 -3.39
CA LEU A 43 3.89 3.45 -2.82
C LEU A 43 4.84 4.47 -3.48
N ASN A 44 6.05 4.05 -3.85
CA ASN A 44 7.02 4.89 -4.55
C ASN A 44 6.60 5.28 -5.97
N THR A 45 5.61 4.58 -6.57
CA THR A 45 5.03 4.98 -7.87
C THR A 45 3.98 6.09 -7.75
N CYS A 46 3.49 6.38 -6.54
CA CYS A 46 2.49 7.40 -6.33
C CYS A 46 3.10 8.81 -6.44
N GLN A 47 2.37 9.73 -7.07
CA GLN A 47 2.77 11.14 -7.12
C GLN A 47 2.88 11.70 -5.69
N GLY A 48 3.99 12.38 -5.39
CA GLY A 48 4.27 12.90 -4.05
C GLY A 48 4.95 11.90 -3.10
N ALA A 49 5.30 10.68 -3.55
CA ALA A 49 6.01 9.70 -2.73
C ALA A 49 7.34 10.22 -2.18
N ALA A 50 8.14 10.88 -3.02
CA ALA A 50 9.43 11.45 -2.62
C ALA A 50 9.30 12.49 -1.49
N ILE A 51 8.26 13.33 -1.56
CA ILE A 51 7.97 14.37 -0.54
C ILE A 51 7.51 13.71 0.77
N ASN A 52 6.74 12.63 0.68
CA ASN A 52 6.14 11.95 1.83
C ASN A 52 6.94 10.72 2.30
N HIS A 53 8.22 10.63 1.97
CA HIS A 53 9.03 9.42 2.18
C HIS A 53 8.97 8.91 3.63
N ALA A 54 9.06 9.81 4.63
CA ALA A 54 8.96 9.44 6.04
C ALA A 54 7.61 8.78 6.38
N THR A 55 6.51 9.33 5.87
CA THR A 55 5.17 8.74 6.04
C THR A 55 5.06 7.39 5.36
N LEU A 56 5.62 7.23 4.15
CA LEU A 56 5.64 5.94 3.46
C LEU A 56 6.42 4.89 4.26
N MET A 57 7.55 5.26 4.87
CA MET A 57 8.30 4.34 5.74
C MET A 57 7.48 3.91 6.95
N LEU A 58 6.74 4.81 7.60
CA LEU A 58 5.84 4.47 8.71
C LEU A 58 4.71 3.53 8.27
N ILE A 59 4.13 3.74 7.08
CA ILE A 59 3.12 2.86 6.50
C ILE A 59 3.71 1.46 6.27
N ILE A 60 4.92 1.36 5.72
CA ILE A 60 5.59 0.07 5.50
C ILE A 60 5.98 -0.61 6.81
N GLN A 61 6.44 0.13 7.81
CA GLN A 61 6.72 -0.42 9.14
C GLN A 61 5.47 -0.99 9.79
N ARG A 62 4.34 -0.28 9.69
CA ARG A 62 3.08 -0.69 10.34
C ARG A 62 2.32 -1.77 9.58
N TYR A 63 2.31 -1.69 8.26
CA TYR A 63 1.43 -2.51 7.41
C TYR A 63 2.15 -3.27 6.32
N GLY A 64 3.43 -3.00 6.03
CA GLY A 64 4.15 -3.61 4.91
C GLY A 64 4.32 -5.12 5.02
N TYR A 65 4.43 -5.62 6.26
CA TYR A 65 4.67 -7.04 6.54
C TYR A 65 3.39 -7.83 6.82
N SER A 66 2.29 -7.14 7.14
CA SER A 66 1.06 -7.77 7.58
C SER A 66 0.30 -8.46 6.44
N PHE A 67 -0.23 -9.65 6.72
CA PHE A 67 -1.09 -10.37 5.77
C PHE A 67 -2.45 -9.68 5.60
N GLN A 68 -2.92 -9.00 6.65
CA GLN A 68 -4.20 -8.27 6.73
C GLN A 68 -3.97 -6.80 7.10
N GLU A 69 -5.02 -6.00 6.92
CA GLU A 69 -5.06 -4.54 7.12
C GLU A 69 -4.96 -4.13 8.60
#